data_AF-A0A3D0ND86-F1
#
_entry.id   AF-A0A3D0ND86-F1
#
_cell.length_a   1.000
_cell.length_b   1.000
_cell.length_c   1.000
_cell.angle_alpha   90.00
_cell.angle_beta   90.00
_cell.angle_gamma   90.00
#
_symmetry.space_group_name_H-M   'P 1'
#
loop_
_entity.id
_entity.type
_entity.pdbx_description
1 polymer ?
#
loop_
_entity_poly.entity_id
_entity_poly.type
_entity_poly.pdbx_seq_one_letter_code
_entity_poly.pdbx_strand_id
1 'polypeptide(L)'
;MNKSTGKWIIIGLVILLIILHHDVWNWDDKEPVFGFMPMALLWQAGISLGAGATWFLATKIAWPEFELGEDPATEVAATQEGGE
;
A
#
# COMPACT_ATOMS: atom_id res chain seq x y z
N MET A 1 -5.31 16.10 9.21
CA MET A 1 -5.21 14.68 9.63
C MET A 1 -3.87 14.47 10.31
N ASN A 2 -3.90 14.09 11.58
CA ASN A 2 -2.73 13.65 12.35
C ASN A 2 -2.05 12.47 11.63
N LYS A 3 -0.73 12.55 11.38
CA LYS A 3 0.08 11.51 10.67
C LYS A 3 -0.11 10.11 11.27
N SER A 4 -0.40 10.01 12.57
CA SER A 4 -0.75 8.77 13.27
C SER A 4 -2.08 8.16 12.79
N THR A 5 -3.13 8.98 12.62
CA THR A 5 -4.46 8.53 12.15
C THR A 5 -4.41 7.99 10.73
N GLY A 6 -3.59 8.58 9.85
CA GLY A 6 -3.41 8.09 8.48
C GLY A 6 -2.91 6.64 8.42
N LYS A 7 -1.96 6.27 9.29
CA LYS A 7 -1.45 4.89 9.38
C LYS A 7 -2.51 3.91 9.83
N TRP A 8 -3.34 4.28 10.82
CA TRP A 8 -4.43 3.43 11.31
C TRP A 8 -5.49 3.14 10.25
N ILE A 9 -5.78 4.11 9.38
CA ILE A 9 -6.70 3.92 8.25
C ILE A 9 -6.15 2.86 7.27
N ILE A 10 -4.86 2.94 6.93
CA ILE A 10 -4.23 1.94 6.04
C ILE A 10 -4.24 0.55 6.67
N ILE A 11 -3.93 0.44 7.97
CA ILE A 11 -3.97 -0.85 8.69
C ILE A 11 -5.40 -1.42 8.66
N GLY A 12 -6.41 -0.59 8.91
CA GLY A 12 -7.81 -0.99 8.81
C GLY A 12 -8.20 -1.48 7.42
N LEU A 13 -7.76 -0.80 6.36
CA LEU A 13 -7.99 -1.20 4.97
C LEU A 13 -7.33 -2.54 4.63
N VAL A 14 -6.11 -2.78 5.11
CA VAL A 14 -5.42 -4.07 4.90
C VAL A 14 -6.14 -5.21 5.60
N ILE A 15 -6.55 -5.03 6.86
CA ILE A 15 -7.32 -6.03 7.60
C ILE A 15 -8.65 -6.33 6.90
N LEU A 16 -9.34 -5.28 6.42
CA LEU A 16 -10.58 -5.42 5.66
C LEU A 16 -10.34 -6.26 4.39
N LEU A 17 -9.30 -5.94 3.60
CA LEU A 17 -8.94 -6.69 2.40
C LEU A 17 -8.66 -8.16 2.69
N ILE A 18 -7.97 -8.48 3.80
CA ILE A 18 -7.68 -9.87 4.21
C ILE A 18 -8.98 -10.64 4.48
N ILE A 19 -9.94 -10.03 5.17
CA ILE A 19 -11.24 -10.65 5.46
C ILE A 19 -12.01 -10.89 4.15
N LEU A 20 -12.07 -9.88 3.28
CA LEU A 20 -12.75 -9.97 1.98
C LEU A 20 -12.10 -11.02 1.06
N HIS A 21 -10.78 -11.21 1.17
CA HIS A 21 -10.03 -12.17 0.35
C HIS A 21 -10.37 -13.62 0.66
N HIS A 22 -10.90 -13.90 1.86
CA HIS A 22 -11.23 -15.26 2.28
C HIS A 22 -12.43 -15.85 1.52
N ASP A 23 -13.23 -15.00 0.85
CA ASP A 23 -14.27 -15.35 -0.12
C ASP A 23 -15.19 -16.51 0.30
N VAL A 24 -15.55 -16.57 1.58
CA VAL A 24 -16.40 -17.63 2.14
C VAL A 24 -17.89 -17.41 1.85
N TRP A 25 -18.26 -16.20 1.43
CA TRP A 25 -19.65 -15.81 1.23
C TRP A 25 -20.15 -16.14 -0.17
N ASN A 26 -19.26 -16.12 -1.16
CA ASN A 26 -19.60 -16.32 -2.57
C ASN A 26 -19.37 -17.77 -3.04
N TRP A 27 -19.18 -18.71 -2.10
CA TRP A 27 -18.81 -20.10 -2.40
C TRP A 27 -19.90 -20.86 -3.15
N ASP A 28 -21.18 -20.62 -2.82
CA ASP A 28 -22.30 -21.30 -3.47
C ASP A 28 -22.77 -20.62 -4.76
N ASP A 29 -22.33 -19.39 -5.01
CA ASP A 29 -22.84 -18.56 -6.08
C ASP A 29 -22.14 -18.88 -7.41
N LYS A 30 -22.87 -19.59 -8.27
CA LYS A 30 -22.39 -20.04 -9.58
C LYS A 30 -22.92 -19.17 -10.72
N GLU A 31 -23.63 -18.09 -10.41
CA GLU A 31 -24.18 -17.23 -11.45
C GLU A 31 -23.04 -16.51 -12.20
N PRO A 32 -22.95 -16.69 -13.54
CA PRO A 32 -21.96 -16.00 -14.34
C PRO A 32 -22.39 -14.54 -14.54
N VAL A 33 -21.55 -13.62 -14.08
CA VAL A 33 -21.69 -12.19 -14.34
C VAL A 33 -21.25 -11.90 -15.78
N PHE A 34 -21.98 -11.02 -16.47
CA PHE A 34 -21.76 -10.68 -17.89
C PHE A 34 -21.84 -11.88 -18.87
N GLY A 35 -22.38 -13.02 -18.45
CA GLY A 35 -22.54 -14.21 -19.30
C GLY A 35 -21.25 -15.00 -19.57
N PHE A 36 -20.11 -14.62 -18.98
CA PHE A 36 -18.84 -15.35 -19.15
C PHE A 36 -17.96 -15.39 -17.90
N MET A 37 -18.16 -14.51 -16.92
CA MET A 37 -17.26 -14.34 -15.78
C MET A 37 -17.91 -14.88 -14.50
N PRO A 38 -17.37 -15.94 -13.89
CA PRO A 38 -17.75 -16.36 -12.53
C PRO A 38 -17.71 -15.19 -11.54
N MET A 39 -18.72 -15.07 -10.68
CA MET A 39 -18.79 -14.03 -9.64
C MET A 39 -17.53 -14.00 -8.75
N ALA A 40 -16.99 -15.18 -8.43
CA ALA A 40 -15.71 -15.32 -7.73
C ALA A 40 -14.56 -14.55 -8.42
N LEU A 41 -14.41 -14.69 -9.75
CA LEU A 41 -13.35 -13.98 -10.49
C LEU A 41 -13.51 -12.47 -10.44
N LEU A 42 -14.75 -11.97 -10.57
CA LEU A 42 -15.04 -10.54 -10.47
C LEU A 42 -14.68 -10.02 -9.07
N TRP A 43 -15.03 -10.79 -8.05
CA TRP A 43 -14.72 -10.48 -6.66
C TRP A 43 -13.20 -10.39 -6.42
N GLN A 44 -12.44 -11.38 -6.86
CA GLN A 44 -10.97 -11.38 -6.72
C GLN A 44 -10.29 -10.28 -7.55
N ALA A 45 -10.82 -9.95 -8.72
CA ALA A 45 -10.37 -8.80 -9.51
C ALA A 45 -10.60 -7.47 -8.75
N GLY A 46 -11.77 -7.30 -8.14
CA GLY A 46 -12.08 -6.15 -7.30
C GLY A 46 -11.15 -6.02 -6.09
N ILE A 47 -10.85 -7.13 -5.41
CA ILE A 47 -9.89 -7.14 -4.29
C ILE A 47 -8.49 -6.77 -4.76
N SER A 48 -8.05 -7.27 -5.93
CA SER A 48 -6.73 -6.93 -6.49
C SER A 48 -6.60 -5.43 -6.78
N LEU A 49 -7.65 -4.82 -7.33
CA LEU A 49 -7.72 -3.36 -7.51
C LEU A 49 -7.72 -2.61 -6.17
N GLY A 50 -8.48 -3.09 -5.18
CA GLY A 50 -8.52 -2.52 -3.84
C GLY A 50 -7.17 -2.59 -3.12
N ALA A 51 -6.43 -3.70 -3.28
CA ALA A 51 -5.08 -3.86 -2.76
C ALA A 51 -4.11 -2.87 -3.40
N GLY A 52 -4.15 -2.74 -4.73
CA GLY A 52 -3.35 -1.75 -5.46
C GLY A 52 -3.63 -0.32 -4.99
N ALA A 53 -4.90 0.05 -4.84
CA ALA A 53 -5.30 1.36 -4.33
C ALA A 53 -4.84 1.59 -2.88
N THR A 54 -4.98 0.57 -2.02
CA THR A 54 -4.52 0.65 -0.63
C THR A 54 -3.02 0.87 -0.55
N TRP A 55 -2.25 0.18 -1.40
CA TRP A 55 -0.80 0.36 -1.46
C TRP A 55 -0.40 1.73 -2.00
N PHE A 56 -1.12 2.24 -3.01
CA PHE A 56 -0.94 3.60 -3.50
C PHE A 56 -1.24 4.66 -2.42
N LEU A 57 -2.29 4.48 -1.61
CA LEU A 57 -2.53 5.36 -0.47
C LEU A 57 -1.44 5.21 0.60
N ALA A 58 -0.95 3.99 0.82
CA ALA A 58 0.13 3.73 1.78
C ALA A 58 1.43 4.44 1.36
N THR A 59 1.79 4.47 0.08
CA THR A 59 2.97 5.21 -0.40
C THR A 59 2.81 6.72 -0.25
N LYS A 60 1.59 7.25 -0.26
CA LYS A 60 1.33 8.69 -0.08
C LYS A 60 1.25 9.12 1.40
N ILE A 61 0.83 8.23 2.30
CA ILE A 61 0.49 8.58 3.69
C ILE A 61 1.53 8.05 4.68
N ALA A 62 2.04 6.84 4.46
CA ALA A 62 2.91 6.13 5.38
C ALA A 62 4.38 6.11 4.96
N TRP A 63 4.67 6.40 3.68
CA TRP A 63 6.05 6.46 3.20
C TRP A 63 6.81 7.61 3.88
N PRO A 64 8.00 7.35 4.44
CA PRO A 64 8.82 8.41 5.00
C PRO A 64 9.32 9.32 3.88
N GLU A 65 9.06 10.62 4.01
CA GLU A 65 9.83 11.63 3.29
C GLU A 65 11.22 11.63 3.92
N PHE A 66 12.18 11.06 3.20
CA PHE A 66 13.58 11.26 3.54
C PHE A 66 13.90 12.73 3.25
N GLU A 67 14.07 13.54 4.29
CA GLU A 67 14.86 14.75 4.14
C GLU A 67 16.26 14.26 3.78
N LEU A 68 16.78 14.66 2.62
CA LEU A 68 18.21 14.58 2.34
C LEU A 68 18.92 15.51 3.32
N GLY A 69 19.00 15.12 4.60
CA GLY A 69 19.95 15.69 5.54
C GLY A 69 21.34 15.26 5.10
N GLU A 70 22.28 16.21 5.13
CA GLU A 70 23.67 16.13 4.68
C GLU A 70 24.13 14.75 4.20
N ASP A 71 24.37 14.64 2.89
CA ASP A 71 25.14 13.53 2.35
C ASP A 71 26.47 13.46 3.11
N PRO A 72 26.79 12.35 3.80
CA PRO A 72 28.06 12.20 4.52
C PRO A 72 29.28 12.36 3.59
N ALA A 73 29.09 12.28 2.27
CA ALA A 73 30.10 12.63 1.28
C ALA A 73 30.52 14.12 1.32
N THR A 74 29.64 15.01 1.79
CA THR A 74 29.90 16.47 1.89
C THR A 74 30.80 16.79 3.09
N GLU A 75 30.67 16.06 4.20
CA GLU A 75 31.47 16.26 5.42
C GLU A 75 32.91 15.70 5.28
N VAL A 76 33.07 14.56 4.59
CA VAL A 76 34.40 13.97 4.34
C VAL A 76 35.23 14.79 3.34
N ALA A 77 34.59 15.46 2.38
CA ALA A 77 35.29 16.34 1.44
C ALA A 77 35.80 17.62 2.13
N ALA A 78 35.01 18.23 3.02
CA ALA A 78 35.41 19.42 3.76
C ALA A 78 36.55 19.16 4.77
N THR A 79 36.67 17.94 5.30
CA THR A 79 37.74 17.58 6.25
C THR A 79 39.09 17.34 5.55
N GLN A 80 39.10 17.01 4.26
CA GLN A 80 40.33 16.67 3.52
C GLN A 80 41.08 17.91 2.96
N GLU A 81 40.41 19.04 2.74
CA GLU A 81 41.06 20.25 2.21
C GLU A 81 41.64 21.19 3.29
N GLY A 82 41.39 20.94 4.58
CA GLY A 82 41.85 21.82 5.68
C GLY A 82 43.19 21.45 6.32
N GLY A 83 43.91 20.47 5.77
CA GLY A 83 45.16 19.94 6.33
C GLY A 83 46.37 20.20 5.45
N GLU A 84 46.82 21.45 5.38
CA GLU A 84 48.18 21.85 4.94
C GLU A 84 49.00 22.36 6.12
#